data_AF-A0A1M3NU93-F1
#
_entry.id   AF-A0A1M3NU93-F1
#
_cell.length_a   1.000
_cell.length_b   1.000
_cell.length_c   1.000
_cell.angle_alpha   90.00
_cell.angle_beta   90.00
_cell.angle_gamma   90.00
#
_symmetry.space_group_name_H-M   'P 1'
#
loop_
_entity.id
_entity.type
_entity.pdbx_description
1 polymer ?
#
loop_
_entity_poly.entity_id
_entity_poly.type
_entity_poly.pdbx_seq_one_letter_code
_entity_poly.pdbx_strand_id
1 'polypeptide(L)'
;MTFCESWNGLVGALDDKEGAAGTAQDNAKRLPLLAYQLARGVGRKRSEAVSKDGILPNKTWNGIFLLSGETAIESSHTRAGWERRLARIRVPSRAQGGVFDQLESGAGLIPAFQSLKDSVVQTISTNYGVAFPAFGEAVFKDWDHWASKAKHFYDEFQKRQVSGCDELLVNLCRIFAVAASGGMVAADLGLGPWKRDAARGACARLWQGVRTRLQNPDGAMKEIRKLQSWAATPTAFPMDKPGQAISPVDGKRVIGLAKLNRDYGKFIAVPTKIFESAFPNQTIREDMLSRLFASGIALPGFAPGKRVRQIQTGSRRDYYYCFNKRRLQVWRTD
;
A
#
# COMPACT_ATOMS: atom_id res chain seq x y z
N MET A 1 -0.27 -27.83 5.96
CA MET A 1 0.02 -26.95 4.80
C MET A 1 0.55 -27.82 3.67
N THR A 2 -0.32 -28.64 3.08
CA THR A 2 0.02 -29.65 2.06
C THR A 2 0.10 -29.07 0.64
N PHE A 3 -0.28 -27.80 0.48
CA PHE A 3 -0.29 -27.07 -0.81
C PHE A 3 1.09 -26.58 -1.29
N CYS A 4 2.11 -26.56 -0.41
CA CYS A 4 3.45 -26.04 -0.73
C CYS A 4 4.45 -27.15 -1.11
N GLU A 5 3.95 -28.32 -1.51
CA GLU A 5 4.77 -29.53 -1.68
C GLU A 5 5.16 -29.82 -3.14
N SER A 6 4.78 -28.95 -4.08
CA SER A 6 5.14 -29.08 -5.50
C SER A 6 5.21 -27.74 -6.22
N TRP A 7 5.96 -27.72 -7.33
CA TRP A 7 5.89 -26.67 -8.34
C TRP A 7 4.49 -26.69 -8.97
N ASN A 8 3.57 -25.86 -8.47
CA ASN A 8 2.19 -25.85 -8.96
C ASN A 8 1.74 -24.49 -9.49
N GLY A 9 2.54 -23.44 -9.37
CA GLY A 9 2.22 -22.11 -9.88
C GLY A 9 0.96 -21.50 -9.25
N LEU A 10 0.47 -22.06 -8.14
CA LEU A 10 -0.75 -21.61 -7.49
C LEU A 10 -0.51 -20.32 -6.70
N VAL A 11 -1.58 -19.56 -6.53
CA VAL A 11 -1.59 -18.39 -5.65
C VAL A 11 -2.00 -18.83 -4.25
N GLY A 12 -1.13 -18.60 -3.27
CA GLY A 12 -1.43 -18.83 -1.87
C GLY A 12 -1.94 -17.55 -1.20
N ALA A 13 -2.98 -17.67 -0.36
CA ALA A 13 -3.40 -16.58 0.52
C ALA A 13 -3.05 -16.95 1.98
N LEU A 14 -2.32 -16.07 2.65
CA LEU A 14 -1.98 -16.17 4.07
C LEU A 14 -2.65 -14.99 4.78
N ASP A 15 -3.69 -15.29 5.55
CA ASP A 15 -4.40 -14.28 6.32
C ASP A 15 -3.75 -14.15 7.71
N ASP A 16 -3.22 -12.97 8.02
CA ASP A 16 -2.71 -12.62 9.35
C ASP A 16 -3.89 -12.29 10.27
N LYS A 17 -4.79 -13.26 10.47
CA LYS A 17 -5.74 -13.18 11.59
C LYS A 17 -4.93 -13.25 12.87
N GLU A 18 -5.29 -12.42 13.84
CA GLU A 18 -4.74 -12.31 15.22
C GLU A 18 -4.62 -13.64 16.01
N GLY A 19 -4.97 -14.80 15.42
CA GLY A 19 -4.89 -16.12 16.02
C GLY A 19 -3.49 -16.68 16.22
N ALA A 20 -2.42 -15.96 15.84
CA ALA A 20 -1.05 -16.40 16.09
C ALA A 20 -0.50 -15.95 17.46
N ALA A 21 -1.34 -15.85 18.51
CA ALA A 21 -0.99 -15.69 19.93
C ALA A 21 0.32 -14.90 20.18
N GLY A 22 0.45 -13.73 19.57
CA GLY A 22 1.68 -12.95 19.56
C GLY A 22 1.36 -11.46 19.51
N THR A 23 2.23 -10.66 20.12
CA THR A 23 2.11 -9.20 20.09
C THR A 23 2.39 -8.67 18.68
N ALA A 24 1.99 -7.42 18.38
CA ALA A 24 2.37 -6.76 17.11
C ALA A 24 3.90 -6.79 16.85
N GLN A 25 4.69 -6.81 17.92
CA GLN A 25 6.14 -6.94 17.87
C GLN A 25 6.61 -8.34 17.43
N ASP A 26 5.87 -9.40 17.78
CA ASP A 26 6.16 -10.76 17.34
C ASP A 26 5.83 -10.95 15.84
N ASN A 27 4.74 -10.35 15.38
CA ASN A 27 4.39 -10.33 13.95
C ASN A 27 5.42 -9.56 13.12
N ALA A 28 5.91 -8.41 13.64
CA ALA A 28 6.98 -7.64 13.00
C ALA A 28 8.29 -8.44 12.83
N LYS A 29 8.59 -9.37 13.76
CA LYS A 29 9.76 -10.27 13.66
C LYS A 29 9.53 -11.47 12.74
N ARG A 30 8.30 -12.00 12.69
CA ARG A 30 7.94 -13.18 11.88
C ARG A 30 7.86 -12.86 10.39
N LEU A 31 7.38 -11.69 10.00
CA LEU A 31 7.17 -11.40 8.59
C LEU A 31 8.45 -11.36 7.75
N PRO A 32 9.57 -10.74 8.18
CA PRO A 32 10.82 -10.83 7.43
C PRO A 32 11.26 -12.28 7.21
N LEU A 33 11.08 -13.15 8.21
CA LEU A 33 11.39 -14.57 8.10
C LEU A 33 10.48 -15.27 7.09
N LEU A 34 9.18 -15.00 7.14
CA LEU A 34 8.20 -15.53 6.18
C LEU A 34 8.50 -15.06 4.75
N ALA A 35 8.78 -13.77 4.55
CA ALA A 35 9.15 -13.23 3.24
C ALA A 35 10.40 -13.91 2.68
N TYR A 36 11.42 -14.13 3.51
CA TYR A 36 12.62 -14.87 3.11
C TYR A 36 12.31 -16.34 2.79
N GLN A 37 11.51 -17.02 3.60
CA GLN A 37 11.16 -18.42 3.37
C GLN A 37 10.35 -18.58 2.09
N LEU A 38 9.26 -17.84 1.95
CA LEU A 38 8.36 -17.89 0.79
C LEU A 38 9.11 -17.56 -0.50
N ALA A 39 9.91 -16.50 -0.52
CA ALA A 39 10.69 -16.11 -1.69
C ALA A 39 11.82 -17.08 -2.04
N ARG A 40 12.33 -17.86 -1.07
CA ARG A 40 13.38 -18.86 -1.32
C ARG A 40 12.85 -20.08 -2.05
N GLY A 41 11.56 -20.41 -1.92
CA GLY A 41 10.98 -21.58 -2.57
C GLY A 41 11.41 -22.93 -1.96
N VAL A 42 12.00 -22.92 -0.76
CA VAL A 42 12.61 -24.12 -0.16
C VAL A 42 12.30 -24.20 1.34
N GLY A 43 11.83 -25.38 1.75
CA GLY A 43 11.57 -25.74 3.14
C GLY A 43 12.83 -25.88 3.98
N ARG A 44 12.65 -25.92 5.30
CA ARG A 44 13.72 -26.19 6.26
C ARG A 44 13.53 -27.59 6.84
N LYS A 45 14.51 -28.48 6.66
CA LYS A 45 14.61 -29.71 7.46
C LYS A 45 14.90 -29.30 8.90
N ARG A 46 13.97 -29.58 9.82
CA ARG A 46 14.03 -29.10 11.22
C ARG A 46 14.66 -30.10 12.19
N SER A 47 14.77 -31.39 11.85
CA SER A 47 15.41 -32.38 12.71
C SER A 47 16.67 -32.97 12.08
N GLU A 48 17.64 -33.28 12.92
CA GLU A 48 18.88 -33.96 12.52
C GLU A 48 18.57 -35.38 12.00
N ALA A 49 17.56 -36.04 12.59
CA ALA A 49 17.06 -37.34 12.12
C ALA A 49 16.56 -37.29 10.66
N VAL A 50 15.75 -36.29 10.28
CA VAL A 50 15.25 -36.10 8.90
C VAL A 50 16.34 -35.58 7.95
N SER A 51 17.42 -35.02 8.51
CA SER A 51 18.58 -34.57 7.72
C SER A 51 19.51 -35.73 7.38
N LYS A 52 19.61 -36.73 8.27
CA LYS A 52 20.35 -38.00 8.07
C LYS A 52 19.56 -38.99 7.21
N ASP A 53 18.23 -38.90 7.24
CA ASP A 53 17.36 -39.68 6.38
C ASP A 53 17.37 -39.09 4.95
N GLY A 54 18.29 -39.61 4.12
CA GLY A 54 18.48 -39.19 2.72
C GLY A 54 17.26 -39.44 1.82
N ILE A 55 16.26 -40.16 2.32
CA ILE A 55 15.05 -40.57 1.60
C ILE A 55 14.02 -39.43 1.55
N LEU A 56 13.99 -38.55 2.57
CA LEU A 56 12.98 -37.48 2.63
C LEU A 56 13.44 -36.24 1.83
N PRO A 57 12.84 -35.94 0.66
CA PRO A 57 13.21 -34.78 -0.13
C PRO A 57 12.86 -33.49 0.61
N ASN A 58 13.68 -32.45 0.41
CA ASN A 58 13.33 -31.13 0.94
C ASN A 58 12.15 -30.58 0.13
N LYS A 59 11.11 -30.11 0.82
CA LYS A 59 9.92 -29.55 0.15
C LYS A 59 10.32 -28.27 -0.57
N THR A 60 9.93 -28.13 -1.83
CA THR A 60 10.16 -26.94 -2.64
C THR A 60 8.84 -26.41 -3.18
N TRP A 61 8.77 -25.11 -3.41
CA TRP A 61 7.60 -24.44 -3.96
C TRP A 61 7.99 -23.32 -4.90
N ASN A 62 7.08 -23.01 -5.82
CA ASN A 62 7.14 -21.85 -6.68
C ASN A 62 5.71 -21.32 -6.84
N GLY A 63 5.47 -20.11 -6.35
CA GLY A 63 4.14 -19.52 -6.32
C GLY A 63 4.17 -18.06 -5.90
N ILE A 64 3.04 -17.39 -6.11
CA ILE A 64 2.81 -16.02 -5.65
C ILE A 64 1.98 -16.11 -4.37
N PHE A 65 2.43 -15.44 -3.32
CA PHE A 65 1.75 -15.44 -2.03
C PHE A 65 1.20 -14.05 -1.74
N LEU A 66 -0.09 -13.99 -1.42
CA LEU A 66 -0.76 -12.81 -0.91
C LEU A 66 -0.81 -12.91 0.61
N LEU A 67 -0.27 -11.90 1.28
CA LEU A 67 -0.35 -11.77 2.73
C LEU A 67 -1.23 -10.56 3.07
N SER A 68 -2.31 -10.79 3.81
CA SER A 68 -3.18 -9.73 4.33
C SER A 68 -2.93 -9.52 5.83
N GLY A 69 -2.91 -8.25 6.27
CA GLY A 69 -2.78 -7.89 7.68
C GLY A 69 -3.30 -6.48 7.93
N GLU A 70 -3.83 -6.23 9.13
CA GLU A 70 -4.45 -4.94 9.49
C GLU A 70 -3.42 -3.85 9.84
N THR A 71 -2.25 -4.25 10.34
CA THR A 71 -1.17 -3.32 10.68
C THR A 71 -0.16 -3.24 9.54
N ALA A 72 0.18 -2.01 9.15
CA ALA A 72 1.35 -1.79 8.31
C ALA A 72 2.58 -2.28 9.07
N ILE A 73 3.31 -3.24 8.50
CA ILE A 73 4.55 -3.72 9.12
C ILE A 73 5.57 -2.58 9.07
N GLU A 74 5.70 -1.85 10.16
CA GLU A 74 6.80 -0.91 10.33
C GLU A 74 8.06 -1.73 10.63
N SER A 75 9.04 -1.63 9.74
CA SER A 75 10.33 -2.28 9.94
C SER A 75 11.10 -1.50 11.00
N SER A 76 10.99 -1.94 12.25
CA SER A 76 12.09 -1.71 13.18
C SER A 76 13.26 -2.59 12.70
N HIS A 77 14.24 -1.92 12.10
CA HIS A 77 15.65 -2.31 11.97
C HIS A 77 16.00 -3.76 12.30
N THR A 78 16.52 -4.53 11.32
CA THR A 78 17.67 -5.47 11.53
C THR A 78 18.00 -6.38 10.34
N ARG A 79 17.16 -6.56 9.31
CA ARG A 79 17.53 -7.38 8.14
C ARG A 79 17.45 -6.60 6.84
N ALA A 80 18.60 -6.15 6.35
CA ALA A 80 18.69 -5.57 5.02
C ALA A 80 18.11 -6.55 3.97
N GLY A 81 17.29 -6.06 3.04
CA GLY A 81 16.94 -6.76 1.80
C GLY A 81 15.65 -7.60 1.77
N TRP A 82 14.95 -7.86 2.87
CA TRP A 82 13.66 -8.58 2.79
C TRP A 82 12.55 -7.74 2.15
N GLU A 83 12.58 -6.43 2.35
CA GLU A 83 11.63 -5.48 1.77
C GLU A 83 11.66 -5.47 0.24
N ARG A 84 12.77 -5.92 -0.35
CA ARG A 84 12.95 -6.07 -1.80
C ARG A 84 12.47 -7.42 -2.33
N ARG A 85 12.01 -8.32 -1.44
CA ARG A 85 11.42 -9.64 -1.76
C ARG A 85 9.90 -9.66 -1.52
N LEU A 86 9.35 -8.58 -0.97
CA LEU A 86 7.93 -8.44 -0.66
C LEU A 86 7.39 -7.15 -1.27
N ALA A 87 6.45 -7.28 -2.20
CA ALA A 87 5.73 -6.14 -2.73
C ALA A 87 4.59 -5.74 -1.78
N ARG A 88 4.82 -4.72 -0.95
CA ARG A 88 3.80 -4.23 -0.03
C ARG A 88 2.77 -3.36 -0.75
N ILE A 89 1.56 -3.87 -0.97
CA ILE A 89 0.46 -3.08 -1.53
C ILE A 89 -0.32 -2.45 -0.39
N ARG A 90 -0.48 -1.12 -0.41
CA ARG A 90 -1.35 -0.43 0.55
C ARG A 90 -2.77 -0.46 0.05
N VAL A 91 -3.64 -0.99 0.89
CA VAL A 91 -5.09 -0.94 0.70
C VAL A 91 -5.62 0.22 1.55
N PRO A 92 -6.55 1.04 1.02
CA PRO A 92 -7.29 2.01 1.82
C PRO A 92 -7.92 1.39 3.08
N SER A 93 -8.22 2.21 4.09
CA SER A 93 -8.90 1.69 5.28
C SER A 93 -10.34 1.27 4.95
N ARG A 94 -10.97 0.46 5.82
CA ARG A 94 -12.39 0.09 5.66
C ARG A 94 -13.31 1.31 5.57
N ALA A 95 -13.01 2.37 6.31
CA ALA A 95 -13.74 3.64 6.25
C ALA A 95 -13.59 4.36 4.89
N GLN A 96 -12.61 3.97 4.09
CA GLN A 96 -12.33 4.50 2.75
C GLN A 96 -12.69 3.49 1.64
N GLY A 97 -13.42 2.41 1.95
CA GLY A 97 -13.83 1.40 0.97
C GLY A 97 -12.88 0.20 0.83
N GLY A 98 -11.77 0.16 1.58
CA GLY A 98 -10.88 -1.01 1.58
C GLY A 98 -10.32 -1.34 0.19
N VAL A 99 -10.36 -2.62 -0.19
CA VAL A 99 -9.99 -3.10 -1.53
C VAL A 99 -10.97 -2.66 -2.63
N PHE A 100 -12.14 -2.15 -2.26
CA PHE A 100 -13.16 -1.62 -3.18
C PHE A 100 -13.02 -0.10 -3.29
N ASP A 101 -11.84 0.35 -3.71
CA ASP A 101 -11.41 1.75 -3.73
C ASP A 101 -12.12 2.61 -4.80
N GLN A 102 -12.94 2.00 -5.64
CA GLN A 102 -13.77 2.67 -6.67
C GLN A 102 -15.19 3.00 -6.22
N LEU A 103 -15.59 2.62 -4.99
CA LEU A 103 -16.90 2.98 -4.46
C LEU A 103 -17.00 4.50 -4.27
N GLU A 104 -18.09 5.09 -4.76
CA GLU A 104 -18.31 6.53 -4.64
C GLU A 104 -18.32 6.98 -3.17
N SER A 105 -17.60 8.06 -2.87
CA SER A 105 -17.48 8.54 -1.50
C SER A 105 -18.76 9.27 -1.06
N GLY A 106 -19.30 8.94 0.11
CA GLY A 106 -20.49 9.60 0.65
C GLY A 106 -21.10 8.87 1.84
N ALA A 107 -22.28 9.33 2.29
CA ALA A 107 -23.00 8.75 3.43
C ALA A 107 -23.38 7.26 3.22
N GLY A 108 -23.43 6.79 1.97
CA GLY A 108 -23.71 5.39 1.61
C GLY A 108 -22.48 4.48 1.46
N LEU A 109 -21.25 5.01 1.63
CA LEU A 109 -20.03 4.24 1.33
C LEU A 109 -19.88 2.99 2.21
N ILE A 110 -20.12 3.11 3.52
CA ILE A 110 -19.93 1.99 4.47
C ILE A 110 -20.97 0.89 4.22
N PRO A 111 -22.29 1.18 4.13
CA PRO A 111 -23.28 0.16 3.78
C PRO A 111 -23.02 -0.49 2.41
N ALA A 112 -22.66 0.30 1.39
CA ALA A 112 -22.34 -0.22 0.07
C ALA A 112 -21.10 -1.14 0.09
N PHE A 113 -20.06 -0.74 0.82
CA PHE A 113 -18.88 -1.56 1.06
C PHE A 113 -19.23 -2.88 1.75
N GLN A 114 -20.03 -2.84 2.81
CA GLN A 114 -20.44 -4.05 3.55
C GLN A 114 -21.23 -4.99 2.65
N SER A 115 -22.23 -4.48 1.94
CA SER A 115 -23.04 -5.27 1.00
C SER A 115 -22.20 -5.90 -0.11
N LEU A 116 -21.30 -5.13 -0.74
CA LEU A 116 -20.42 -5.65 -1.78
C LEU A 116 -19.46 -6.71 -1.23
N LYS A 117 -18.85 -6.47 -0.07
CA LYS A 117 -17.96 -7.42 0.59
C LYS A 117 -18.69 -8.74 0.91
N ASP A 118 -19.89 -8.66 1.49
CA ASP A 118 -20.68 -9.85 1.82
C ASP A 118 -21.11 -10.62 0.55
N SER A 119 -21.51 -9.90 -0.50
CA SER A 119 -21.83 -10.50 -1.81
C SER A 119 -20.62 -11.21 -2.42
N VAL A 120 -19.45 -10.58 -2.44
CA VAL A 120 -18.20 -11.19 -2.97
C VAL A 120 -17.83 -12.44 -2.17
N VAL A 121 -17.89 -12.38 -0.84
CA VAL A 121 -17.57 -13.54 0.01
C VAL A 121 -18.55 -14.69 -0.26
N GLN A 122 -19.85 -14.40 -0.34
CA GLN A 122 -20.88 -15.40 -0.60
C GLN A 122 -20.75 -16.02 -2.00
N THR A 123 -20.46 -15.21 -3.02
CA THR A 123 -20.25 -15.70 -4.39
C THR A 123 -19.00 -16.57 -4.47
N ILE A 124 -17.88 -16.16 -3.86
CA ILE A 124 -16.64 -16.94 -3.89
C ILE A 124 -16.79 -18.24 -3.08
N SER A 125 -17.45 -18.22 -1.93
CA SER A 125 -17.63 -19.43 -1.10
C SER A 125 -18.43 -20.53 -1.81
N THR A 126 -19.28 -20.16 -2.75
CA THR A 126 -20.13 -21.08 -3.53
C THR A 126 -19.61 -21.39 -4.93
N ASN A 127 -18.70 -20.58 -5.49
CA ASN A 127 -18.25 -20.67 -6.88
C ASN A 127 -16.71 -20.67 -7.04
N TYR A 128 -15.95 -21.09 -6.02
CA TYR A 128 -14.48 -21.13 -6.11
C TYR A 128 -13.97 -22.25 -7.02
N GLY A 129 -12.75 -22.09 -7.52
CA GLY A 129 -12.07 -23.12 -8.33
C GLY A 129 -12.48 -23.21 -9.79
N VAL A 130 -13.34 -22.30 -10.29
CA VAL A 130 -13.86 -22.35 -11.67
C VAL A 130 -12.94 -21.66 -12.69
N ALA A 131 -12.41 -20.49 -12.34
CA ALA A 131 -11.69 -19.64 -13.32
C ALA A 131 -10.34 -20.22 -13.76
N PHE A 132 -9.59 -20.84 -12.84
CA PHE A 132 -8.25 -21.35 -13.15
C PHE A 132 -8.26 -22.58 -14.07
N PRO A 133 -9.12 -23.60 -13.88
CA PRO A 133 -9.26 -24.69 -14.84
C PRO A 133 -9.63 -24.21 -16.25
N ALA A 134 -10.62 -23.32 -16.37
CA ALA A 134 -11.02 -22.77 -17.68
C ALA A 134 -9.87 -22.00 -18.37
N PHE A 135 -9.09 -21.25 -17.58
CA PHE A 135 -7.89 -20.59 -18.07
C PHE A 135 -6.82 -21.59 -18.53
N GLY A 136 -6.56 -22.62 -17.72
CA GLY A 136 -5.61 -23.68 -18.03
C GLY A 136 -5.97 -24.41 -19.32
N GLU A 137 -7.21 -24.88 -19.45
CA GLU A 137 -7.71 -25.56 -20.65
C GLU A 137 -7.54 -24.70 -21.91
N ALA A 138 -7.93 -23.42 -21.83
CA ALA A 138 -7.83 -22.50 -22.95
C ALA A 138 -6.37 -22.22 -23.36
N VAL A 139 -5.46 -22.08 -22.38
CA VAL A 139 -4.03 -21.87 -22.63
C VAL A 139 -3.37 -23.13 -23.17
N PHE A 140 -3.65 -24.31 -22.62
CA PHE A 140 -3.02 -25.56 -23.05
C PHE A 140 -3.49 -26.05 -24.42
N LYS A 141 -4.68 -25.62 -24.88
CA LYS A 141 -5.16 -25.92 -26.23
C LYS A 141 -4.27 -25.33 -27.33
N ASP A 142 -3.62 -24.21 -27.06
CA ASP A 142 -2.69 -23.54 -27.98
C ASP A 142 -1.52 -22.93 -27.18
N TRP A 143 -0.75 -23.83 -26.56
CA TRP A 143 0.29 -23.45 -25.61
C TRP A 143 1.32 -22.50 -26.22
N ASP A 144 1.81 -22.79 -27.42
CA ASP A 144 2.87 -22.00 -28.05
C ASP A 144 2.42 -20.57 -28.35
N HIS A 145 1.18 -20.40 -28.84
CA HIS A 145 0.61 -19.08 -29.06
C HIS A 145 0.51 -18.28 -27.75
N TRP A 146 -0.12 -18.87 -26.73
CA TRP A 146 -0.38 -18.17 -25.47
C TRP A 146 0.88 -17.94 -24.65
N ALA A 147 1.84 -18.86 -24.66
CA ALA A 147 3.14 -18.69 -24.02
C ALA A 147 3.94 -17.56 -24.69
N SER A 148 3.99 -17.52 -26.03
CA SER A 148 4.64 -16.45 -26.79
C SER A 148 4.00 -15.09 -26.49
N LYS A 149 2.66 -15.03 -26.47
CA LYS A 149 1.90 -13.81 -26.19
C LYS A 149 2.07 -13.33 -24.75
N ALA A 150 2.03 -14.23 -23.77
CA ALA A 150 2.29 -13.93 -22.37
C ALA A 150 3.71 -13.40 -22.17
N LYS A 151 4.70 -14.01 -22.83
CA LYS A 151 6.09 -13.55 -22.82
C LYS A 151 6.23 -12.14 -23.41
N HIS A 152 5.56 -11.88 -24.54
CA HIS A 152 5.55 -10.54 -25.14
C HIS A 152 5.01 -9.48 -24.17
N PHE A 153 3.86 -9.74 -23.52
CA PHE A 153 3.30 -8.83 -22.52
C PHE A 153 4.22 -8.62 -21.32
N TYR A 154 4.88 -9.69 -20.88
CA TYR A 154 5.83 -9.65 -19.78
C TYR A 154 7.04 -8.76 -20.11
N ASP A 155 7.65 -8.98 -21.28
CA ASP A 155 8.84 -8.25 -21.73
C ASP A 155 8.52 -6.77 -21.95
N GLU A 156 7.37 -6.45 -22.55
CA GLU A 156 6.88 -5.07 -22.71
C GLU A 156 6.64 -4.38 -21.36
N PHE A 157 6.07 -5.09 -20.38
CA PHE A 157 5.88 -4.55 -19.04
C PHE A 157 7.24 -4.25 -18.38
N GLN A 158 8.15 -5.22 -18.39
CA GLN A 158 9.50 -5.06 -17.83
C GLN A 158 10.20 -3.84 -18.43
N LYS A 159 10.31 -3.80 -19.77
CA LYS A 159 10.98 -2.74 -20.52
C LYS A 159 10.51 -1.34 -20.13
N ARG A 160 9.20 -1.16 -19.92
CA ARG A 160 8.60 0.13 -19.53
C ARG A 160 8.81 0.49 -18.06
N GLN A 161 8.86 -0.51 -17.18
CA GLN A 161 8.74 -0.29 -15.73
C GLN A 161 10.08 -0.30 -14.97
N VAL A 162 11.14 -0.91 -15.52
CA VAL A 162 12.41 -1.14 -14.80
C VAL A 162 13.53 -0.16 -15.13
N SER A 163 13.29 0.86 -15.97
CA SER A 163 14.33 1.87 -16.27
C SER A 163 14.81 2.55 -14.98
N GLY A 164 16.13 2.55 -14.74
CA GLY A 164 16.77 3.10 -13.53
C GLY A 164 16.53 2.29 -12.24
N CYS A 165 16.12 1.03 -12.35
CA CYS A 165 16.02 0.10 -11.22
C CYS A 165 17.31 -0.72 -11.07
N ASP A 166 17.68 -1.04 -9.84
CA ASP A 166 18.68 -2.08 -9.58
C ASP A 166 18.10 -3.49 -9.80
N GLU A 167 18.98 -4.50 -9.84
CA GLU A 167 18.60 -5.89 -10.11
C GLU A 167 17.53 -6.43 -9.14
N LEU A 168 17.57 -6.01 -7.87
CA LEU A 168 16.58 -6.44 -6.88
C LEU A 168 15.19 -5.88 -7.18
N LEU A 169 15.11 -4.61 -7.59
CA LEU A 169 13.86 -4.01 -8.05
C LEU A 169 13.40 -4.61 -9.39
N VAL A 170 14.31 -4.91 -10.31
CA VAL A 170 13.98 -5.65 -11.55
C VAL A 170 13.33 -6.98 -11.20
N ASN A 171 13.90 -7.73 -10.26
CA ASN A 171 13.36 -9.01 -9.79
C ASN A 171 11.99 -8.87 -9.16
N LEU A 172 11.77 -7.85 -8.31
CA LEU A 172 10.47 -7.60 -7.70
C LEU A 172 9.41 -7.19 -8.75
N CYS A 173 9.81 -6.44 -9.77
CA CYS A 173 8.94 -6.05 -10.88
C CYS A 173 8.44 -7.28 -11.68
N ARG A 174 9.17 -8.41 -11.67
CA ARG A 174 8.76 -9.64 -12.36
C ARG A 174 7.41 -10.16 -11.87
N ILE A 175 7.12 -10.03 -10.57
CA ILE A 175 5.84 -10.45 -9.98
C ILE A 175 4.68 -9.68 -10.61
N PHE A 176 4.83 -8.35 -10.74
CA PHE A 176 3.84 -7.49 -11.38
C PHE A 176 3.72 -7.77 -12.88
N ALA A 177 4.83 -8.05 -13.56
CA ALA A 177 4.82 -8.41 -14.96
C ALA A 177 4.08 -9.73 -15.22
N VAL A 178 4.29 -10.75 -14.38
CA VAL A 178 3.56 -12.03 -14.45
C VAL A 178 2.06 -11.81 -14.22
N ALA A 179 1.68 -11.07 -13.17
CA ALA A 179 0.28 -10.76 -12.89
C ALA A 179 -0.40 -9.96 -14.01
N ALA A 180 0.29 -8.94 -14.56
CA ALA A 180 -0.19 -8.16 -15.69
C ALA A 180 -0.40 -9.03 -16.94
N SER A 181 0.59 -9.87 -17.27
CA SER A 181 0.55 -10.73 -18.46
C SER A 181 -0.56 -11.77 -18.36
N GLY A 182 -0.68 -12.45 -17.21
CA GLY A 182 -1.77 -13.39 -16.95
C GLY A 182 -3.15 -12.72 -17.03
N GLY A 183 -3.30 -11.53 -16.46
CA GLY A 183 -4.56 -10.78 -16.54
C GLY A 183 -4.92 -10.31 -17.95
N MET A 184 -3.92 -9.99 -18.79
CA MET A 184 -4.12 -9.65 -20.20
C MET A 184 -4.50 -10.88 -21.03
N VAL A 185 -3.84 -12.03 -20.82
CA VAL A 185 -4.21 -13.30 -21.47
C VAL A 185 -5.62 -13.72 -21.06
N ALA A 186 -5.96 -13.63 -19.77
CA ALA A 186 -7.31 -13.97 -19.29
C ALA A 186 -8.39 -13.08 -19.93
N ALA A 187 -8.10 -11.80 -20.14
CA ALA A 187 -9.01 -10.89 -20.83
C ALA A 187 -9.13 -11.22 -22.33
N ASP A 188 -8.03 -11.54 -23.01
CA ASP A 188 -8.03 -11.94 -24.42
C ASP A 188 -8.79 -13.27 -24.66
N LEU A 189 -8.81 -14.14 -23.65
CA LEU A 189 -9.59 -15.37 -23.63
C LEU A 189 -11.06 -15.17 -23.24
N GLY A 190 -11.47 -13.94 -22.89
CA GLY A 190 -12.83 -13.64 -22.42
C GLY A 190 -13.15 -14.18 -21.03
N LEU A 191 -12.15 -14.60 -20.26
CA LEU A 191 -12.30 -15.16 -18.91
C LEU A 191 -12.25 -14.10 -17.81
N GLY A 192 -11.67 -12.93 -18.10
CA GLY A 192 -11.61 -11.81 -17.17
C GLY A 192 -12.77 -10.83 -17.37
N PRO A 193 -13.42 -10.33 -16.30
CA PRO A 193 -14.47 -9.30 -16.38
C PRO A 193 -13.94 -7.89 -16.71
N TRP A 194 -12.69 -7.77 -17.15
CA TRP A 194 -12.02 -6.49 -17.38
C TRP A 194 -11.52 -6.36 -18.81
N LYS A 195 -11.34 -5.12 -19.26
CA LYS A 195 -10.66 -4.82 -20.53
C LYS A 195 -9.21 -5.29 -20.47
N ARG A 196 -8.68 -5.80 -21.58
CA ARG A 196 -7.29 -6.29 -21.71
C ARG A 196 -6.26 -5.44 -20.97
N ASP A 197 -6.20 -4.15 -21.27
CA ASP A 197 -5.15 -3.26 -20.76
C ASP A 197 -5.37 -2.81 -19.30
N ALA A 198 -6.53 -3.14 -18.70
CA ALA A 198 -6.84 -2.77 -17.32
C ALA A 198 -5.90 -3.45 -16.31
N ALA A 199 -5.62 -4.75 -16.51
CA ALA A 199 -4.69 -5.50 -15.66
C ALA A 199 -3.28 -4.92 -15.68
N ARG A 200 -2.78 -4.57 -16.87
CA ARG A 200 -1.49 -3.89 -17.05
C ARG A 200 -1.45 -2.54 -16.34
N GLY A 201 -2.48 -1.72 -16.53
CA GLY A 201 -2.59 -0.41 -15.88
C GLY A 201 -2.61 -0.51 -14.35
N ALA A 202 -3.38 -1.45 -13.80
CA ALA A 202 -3.44 -1.70 -12.36
C ALA A 202 -2.08 -2.15 -11.80
N CYS A 203 -1.44 -3.15 -12.42
CA CYS A 203 -0.14 -3.65 -11.99
C CYS A 203 0.95 -2.57 -12.08
N ALA A 204 0.94 -1.73 -13.13
CA ALA A 204 1.87 -0.61 -13.27
C ALA A 204 1.70 0.42 -12.15
N ARG A 205 0.46 0.82 -11.81
CA ARG A 205 0.20 1.75 -10.70
C ARG A 205 0.69 1.19 -9.36
N LEU A 206 0.40 -0.08 -9.09
CA LEU A 206 0.84 -0.76 -7.86
C LEU A 206 2.37 -0.85 -7.80
N TRP A 207 3.02 -1.22 -8.91
CA TRP A 207 4.47 -1.28 -9.02
C TRP A 207 5.11 0.09 -8.76
N GLN A 208 4.61 1.17 -9.36
CA GLN A 208 5.14 2.51 -9.15
C GLN A 208 5.09 2.93 -7.68
N GLY A 209 4.00 2.59 -6.98
CA GLY A 209 3.88 2.81 -5.53
C GLY A 209 4.87 1.98 -4.70
N VAL A 210 5.18 0.74 -5.11
CA VAL A 210 6.20 -0.09 -4.46
C VAL A 210 7.61 0.45 -4.74
N ARG A 211 7.95 0.68 -6.02
CA ARG A 211 9.23 1.22 -6.48
C ARG A 211 9.57 2.53 -5.78
N THR A 212 8.64 3.49 -5.77
CA THR A 212 8.88 4.81 -5.17
C THR A 212 9.29 4.72 -3.71
N ARG A 213 8.66 3.83 -2.92
CA ARG A 213 8.99 3.63 -1.51
C ARG A 213 10.33 2.94 -1.31
N LEU A 214 10.64 1.93 -2.10
CA LEU A 214 11.92 1.21 -1.99
C LEU A 214 13.12 2.06 -2.45
N GLN A 215 12.92 2.97 -3.40
CA GLN A 215 13.94 3.93 -3.84
C GLN A 215 14.08 5.12 -2.88
N ASN A 216 13.05 5.43 -2.11
CA ASN A 216 13.04 6.54 -1.15
C ASN A 216 12.59 6.05 0.24
N PRO A 217 13.34 5.15 0.90
CA PRO A 217 12.93 4.57 2.19
C PRO A 217 12.72 5.66 3.26
N ASP A 218 13.54 6.71 3.24
CA ASP A 218 13.44 7.86 4.15
C ASP A 218 12.60 9.01 3.58
N GLY A 219 12.00 8.85 2.40
CA GLY A 219 11.30 9.91 1.69
C GLY A 219 10.21 10.55 2.55
N ALA A 220 9.38 9.73 3.21
CA ALA A 220 8.34 10.23 4.08
C ALA A 220 8.91 10.98 5.29
N MET A 221 9.99 10.48 5.89
CA MET A 221 10.64 11.14 7.03
C MET A 221 11.27 12.47 6.63
N LYS A 222 11.87 12.56 5.44
CA LYS A 222 12.39 13.81 4.89
C LYS A 222 11.28 14.85 4.72
N GLU A 223 10.13 14.46 4.17
CA GLU A 223 8.99 15.36 4.01
C GLU A 223 8.35 15.73 5.36
N ILE A 224 8.34 14.83 6.35
CA ILE A 224 7.89 15.17 7.70
C ILE A 224 8.84 16.19 8.35
N ARG A 225 10.16 16.03 8.22
CA ARG A 225 11.13 17.03 8.71
C ARG A 225 10.93 18.40 8.06
N LYS A 226 10.61 18.43 6.77
CA LYS A 226 10.21 19.66 6.08
C LYS A 226 8.94 20.27 6.68
N LEU A 227 7.89 19.47 6.91
CA LEU A 227 6.67 19.92 7.58
C LEU A 227 6.92 20.42 9.02
N GLN A 228 7.82 19.78 9.77
CA GLN A 228 8.27 20.21 11.08
C GLN A 228 8.97 21.58 11.03
N SER A 229 9.83 21.81 10.03
CA SER A 229 10.50 23.10 9.84
C SER A 229 9.49 24.23 9.58
N TRP A 230 8.43 23.94 8.82
CA TRP A 230 7.32 24.88 8.63
C TRP A 230 6.61 25.17 9.95
N ALA A 231 6.29 24.13 10.73
CA ALA A 231 5.62 24.28 12.01
C ALA A 231 6.45 25.10 13.02
N ALA A 232 7.78 24.95 12.99
CA ALA A 232 8.72 25.72 13.80
C ALA A 232 8.77 27.20 13.40
N THR A 233 8.49 27.55 12.14
CA THR A 233 8.54 28.92 11.63
C THR A 233 7.33 29.73 12.14
N PRO A 234 7.50 30.73 13.04
CA PRO A 234 6.36 31.43 13.63
C PRO A 234 5.50 32.18 12.61
N THR A 235 6.12 32.71 11.56
CA THR A 235 5.46 33.52 10.52
C THR A 235 4.79 32.68 9.43
N ALA A 236 5.06 31.37 9.34
CA ALA A 236 4.47 30.51 8.32
C ALA A 236 2.98 30.20 8.59
N PHE A 237 2.57 30.28 9.86
CA PHE A 237 1.23 29.98 10.34
C PHE A 237 0.74 31.05 11.32
N PRO A 238 0.32 32.23 10.83
CA PRO A 238 -0.32 33.24 11.67
C PRO A 238 -1.57 32.67 12.35
N MET A 239 -1.87 33.14 13.56
CA MET A 239 -3.09 32.75 14.27
C MET A 239 -4.32 33.32 13.55
N ASP A 240 -5.26 32.45 13.20
CA ASP A 240 -6.54 32.89 12.63
C ASP A 240 -7.35 33.61 13.73
N LYS A 241 -7.62 34.89 13.51
CA LYS A 241 -8.49 35.70 14.37
C LYS A 241 -9.83 35.90 13.67
N PRO A 242 -10.97 35.71 14.36
CA PRO A 242 -12.29 35.92 13.76
C PRO A 242 -12.39 37.30 13.11
N GLY A 243 -12.83 37.35 11.84
CA GLY A 243 -13.06 38.59 11.11
C GLY A 243 -11.84 39.28 10.49
N GLN A 244 -10.61 38.76 10.68
CA GLN A 244 -9.42 39.31 10.03
C GLN A 244 -9.03 38.49 8.79
N ALA A 245 -8.80 39.19 7.68
CA ALA A 245 -8.17 38.58 6.50
C ALA A 245 -6.73 38.19 6.83
N ILE A 246 -6.34 36.98 6.45
CA ILE A 246 -4.97 36.49 6.64
C ILE A 246 -4.08 37.26 5.67
N SER A 247 -3.44 38.31 6.16
CA SER A 247 -2.46 39.10 5.40
C SER A 247 -1.07 38.49 5.57
N PRO A 248 -0.21 38.53 4.54
CA PRO A 248 1.19 38.17 4.68
C PRO A 248 1.84 38.97 5.82
N VAL A 249 2.48 38.28 6.75
CA VAL A 249 3.25 38.95 7.81
C VAL A 249 4.58 39.39 7.19
N ASP A 250 4.79 40.69 7.05
CA ASP A 250 6.09 41.30 6.70
C ASP A 250 6.77 40.71 5.45
N GLY A 251 6.04 40.58 4.34
CA GLY A 251 6.59 40.05 3.08
C GLY A 251 7.02 38.57 3.11
N LYS A 252 6.80 37.87 4.22
CA LYS A 252 7.12 36.44 4.37
C LYS A 252 5.99 35.56 3.84
N ARG A 253 6.38 34.43 3.25
CA ARG A 253 5.45 33.46 2.67
C ARG A 253 4.61 32.80 3.76
N VAL A 254 3.32 33.13 3.80
CA VAL A 254 2.33 32.43 4.61
C VAL A 254 2.01 31.08 3.94
N ILE A 255 2.17 30.00 4.70
CA ILE A 255 1.97 28.63 4.21
C ILE A 255 0.58 28.13 4.58
N GLY A 256 0.03 28.61 5.69
CA GLY A 256 -1.29 28.25 6.18
C GLY A 256 -1.66 29.10 7.39
N LEU A 257 -2.45 28.52 8.28
CA LEU A 257 -2.92 29.21 9.49
C LEU A 257 -2.76 28.34 10.73
N ALA A 258 -2.69 28.98 11.89
CA ALA A 258 -2.75 28.31 13.18
C ALA A 258 -4.11 28.57 13.85
N LYS A 259 -4.66 27.55 14.51
CA LYS A 259 -5.92 27.63 15.26
C LYS A 259 -5.79 26.97 16.62
N LEU A 260 -6.61 27.43 17.55
CA LEU A 260 -6.84 26.77 18.83
C LEU A 260 -8.17 26.01 18.76
N ASN A 261 -8.16 24.76 19.18
CA ASN A 261 -9.36 23.94 19.33
C ASN A 261 -9.37 23.31 20.72
N ARG A 262 -10.56 23.13 21.30
CA ARG A 262 -10.72 22.60 22.66
C ARG A 262 -10.23 21.16 22.79
N ASP A 263 -10.46 20.33 21.78
CA ASP A 263 -10.17 18.90 21.79
C ASP A 263 -8.72 18.59 21.41
N TYR A 264 -8.14 19.37 20.48
CA TYR A 264 -6.83 19.09 19.91
C TYR A 264 -5.73 20.09 20.32
N GLY A 265 -6.08 21.15 21.07
CA GLY A 265 -5.18 22.24 21.39
C GLY A 265 -4.80 23.07 20.16
N LYS A 266 -3.55 23.56 20.13
CA LYS A 266 -3.03 24.37 19.02
C LYS A 266 -2.65 23.49 17.83
N PHE A 267 -3.24 23.75 16.68
CA PHE A 267 -2.94 23.05 15.44
C PHE A 267 -2.59 24.03 14.31
N ILE A 268 -1.85 23.55 13.32
CA ILE A 268 -1.61 24.23 12.06
C ILE A 268 -2.49 23.61 10.98
N ALA A 269 -2.96 24.42 10.04
CA ALA A 269 -3.77 24.02 8.91
C ALA A 269 -3.11 24.52 7.62
N VAL A 270 -2.76 23.58 6.73
CA VAL A 270 -2.16 23.86 5.42
C VAL A 270 -3.22 23.63 4.34
N PRO A 271 -3.52 24.62 3.47
CA PRO A 271 -4.44 24.42 2.36
C PRO A 271 -4.02 23.25 1.49
N THR A 272 -4.97 22.43 1.02
CA THR A 272 -4.68 21.23 0.20
C THR A 272 -3.81 21.55 -1.01
N LYS A 273 -4.11 22.62 -1.75
CA LYS A 273 -3.32 23.06 -2.91
C LYS A 273 -1.85 23.37 -2.57
N ILE A 274 -1.61 24.04 -1.44
CA ILE A 274 -0.25 24.38 -0.99
C ILE A 274 0.48 23.11 -0.54
N PHE A 275 -0.21 22.25 0.21
CA PHE A 275 0.33 20.99 0.69
C PHE A 275 0.72 20.07 -0.48
N GLU A 276 -0.19 19.82 -1.41
CA GLU A 276 0.05 18.95 -2.55
C GLU A 276 1.15 19.47 -3.49
N SER A 277 1.21 20.79 -3.68
CA SER A 277 2.29 21.44 -4.44
C SER A 277 3.65 21.29 -3.76
N ALA A 278 3.71 21.41 -2.43
CA ALA A 278 4.95 21.28 -1.68
C ALA A 278 5.41 19.83 -1.48
N PHE A 279 4.48 18.88 -1.55
CA PHE A 279 4.72 17.45 -1.40
C PHE A 279 4.22 16.70 -2.66
N PRO A 280 4.86 16.91 -3.83
CA PRO A 280 4.31 16.50 -5.12
C PRO A 280 4.28 14.99 -5.35
N ASN A 281 5.19 14.24 -4.71
CA ASN A 281 5.20 12.78 -4.82
C ASN A 281 4.05 12.18 -3.98
N GLN A 282 2.97 11.77 -4.66
CA GLN A 282 1.77 11.23 -4.01
C GLN A 282 2.07 10.03 -3.10
N THR A 283 2.92 9.09 -3.53
CA THR A 283 3.23 7.90 -2.72
C THR A 283 3.95 8.27 -1.42
N ILE A 284 4.95 9.15 -1.49
CA ILE A 284 5.68 9.63 -0.31
C ILE A 284 4.75 10.47 0.59
N ARG A 285 3.90 11.31 -0.02
CA ARG A 285 2.92 12.13 0.70
C ARG A 285 1.91 11.27 1.45
N GLU A 286 1.35 10.24 0.82
CA GLU A 286 0.43 9.31 1.48
C GLU A 286 1.12 8.51 2.58
N ASP A 287 2.40 8.16 2.42
CA ASP A 287 3.18 7.52 3.48
C ASP A 287 3.40 8.43 4.69
N MET A 288 3.83 9.67 4.44
CA MET A 288 3.92 10.70 5.45
C MET A 288 2.59 10.88 6.20
N LEU A 289 1.48 11.05 5.47
CA LEU A 289 0.16 11.28 6.08
C LEU A 289 -0.27 10.09 6.91
N SER A 290 -0.13 8.85 6.40
CA SER A 290 -0.47 7.65 7.16
C SER A 290 0.28 7.56 8.49
N ARG A 291 1.59 7.86 8.51
CA ARG A 291 2.38 7.88 9.75
C ARG A 291 1.90 8.96 10.72
N LEU A 292 1.61 10.16 10.21
CA LEU A 292 1.12 11.27 11.04
C LEU A 292 -0.29 11.02 11.59
N PHE A 293 -1.17 10.34 10.85
CA PHE A 293 -2.49 9.93 11.35
C PHE A 293 -2.38 8.83 12.40
N ALA A 294 -1.55 7.80 12.15
CA ALA A 294 -1.33 6.71 13.10
C ALA A 294 -0.75 7.20 14.43
N SER A 295 0.13 8.21 14.40
CA SER A 295 0.68 8.84 15.61
C SER A 295 -0.25 9.89 16.25
N GLY A 296 -1.43 10.14 15.68
CA GLY A 296 -2.38 11.14 16.18
C GLY A 296 -1.88 12.59 16.06
N ILE A 297 -0.90 12.83 15.21
CA ILE A 297 -0.39 14.18 14.90
C ILE A 297 -1.28 14.86 13.87
N ALA A 298 -1.64 14.15 12.79
CA ALA A 298 -2.60 14.63 11.81
C ALA A 298 -4.03 14.49 12.37
N LEU A 299 -4.84 15.53 12.19
CA LEU A 299 -6.21 15.59 12.70
C LEU A 299 -7.18 15.09 11.63
N PRO A 300 -8.05 14.11 11.93
CA PRO A 300 -9.01 13.58 10.96
C PRO A 300 -10.04 14.64 10.57
N GLY A 301 -10.62 14.51 9.39
CA GLY A 301 -11.77 15.32 8.96
C GLY A 301 -13.00 15.13 9.87
N PHE A 302 -14.02 15.96 9.68
CA PHE A 302 -15.28 15.85 10.45
C PHE A 302 -16.03 14.54 10.17
N ALA A 303 -15.95 14.04 8.94
CA ALA A 303 -16.52 12.75 8.57
C ALA A 303 -15.45 11.62 8.72
N PRO A 304 -15.85 10.42 9.17
CA PRO A 304 -14.96 9.26 9.23
C PRO A 304 -14.23 9.01 7.91
N GLY A 305 -12.93 8.70 7.98
CA GLY A 305 -12.11 8.40 6.80
C GLY A 305 -11.64 9.60 5.97
N LYS A 306 -12.11 10.83 6.25
CA LYS A 306 -11.60 12.03 5.59
C LYS A 306 -10.28 12.48 6.23
N ARG A 307 -9.29 12.80 5.38
CA ARG A 307 -7.95 13.27 5.79
C ARG A 307 -7.81 14.80 5.80
N VAL A 308 -8.85 15.51 5.41
CA VAL A 308 -8.87 16.99 5.31
C VAL A 308 -10.06 17.56 6.08
N ARG A 309 -9.90 18.77 6.61
CA ARG A 309 -10.96 19.53 7.28
C ARG A 309 -11.37 20.72 6.44
N GLN A 310 -12.67 20.97 6.35
CA GLN A 310 -13.16 22.23 5.81
C GLN A 310 -13.06 23.30 6.91
N ILE A 311 -12.35 24.39 6.62
CA ILE A 311 -12.16 25.49 7.56
C ILE A 311 -12.63 26.78 6.89
N GLN A 312 -13.44 27.54 7.62
CA GLN A 312 -13.83 28.88 7.22
C GLN A 312 -12.73 29.88 7.64
N THR A 313 -12.29 30.69 6.68
CA THR A 313 -11.38 31.83 6.84
C THR A 313 -12.03 33.05 6.21
N GLY A 314 -12.43 34.03 7.03
CA GLY A 314 -13.30 35.12 6.59
C GLY A 314 -14.60 34.60 5.97
N SER A 315 -14.86 34.99 4.73
CA SER A 315 -16.05 34.58 3.94
C SER A 315 -15.87 33.26 3.17
N ARG A 316 -14.65 32.70 3.11
CA ARG A 316 -14.34 31.54 2.27
C ARG A 316 -14.20 30.26 3.10
N ARG A 317 -14.70 29.14 2.56
CA ARG A 317 -14.45 27.79 3.07
C ARG A 317 -13.52 27.04 2.12
N ASP A 318 -12.41 26.54 2.62
CA ASP A 318 -11.46 25.70 1.87
C ASP A 318 -11.13 24.42 2.68
N TYR A 319 -10.48 23.47 2.01
CA TYR A 319 -10.01 22.23 2.64
C TYR A 319 -8.55 22.34 3.06
N TYR A 320 -8.24 21.81 4.24
CA TYR A 320 -6.92 21.88 4.86
C TYR A 320 -6.49 20.52 5.40
N TYR A 321 -5.20 20.25 5.33
CA TYR A 321 -4.55 19.25 6.19
C TYR A 321 -4.22 19.89 7.52
N CYS A 322 -4.66 19.27 8.61
CA CYS A 322 -4.50 19.82 9.95
C CYS A 322 -3.56 18.95 10.79
N PHE A 323 -2.64 19.59 11.51
CA PHE A 323 -1.63 18.90 12.33
C PHE A 323 -1.53 19.54 13.70
N ASN A 324 -1.53 18.73 14.77
CA ASN A 324 -1.25 19.19 16.11
C ASN A 324 0.18 19.77 16.16
N LYS A 325 0.29 21.07 16.43
CA LYS A 325 1.55 21.80 16.26
C LYS A 325 2.63 21.29 17.22
N ARG A 326 2.26 21.13 18.50
CA ARG A 326 3.20 20.71 19.55
C ARG A 326 3.70 19.30 19.29
N ARG A 327 2.77 18.36 19.03
CA ARG A 327 3.12 16.95 18.78
C ARG A 327 3.97 16.81 17.53
N LEU A 328 3.65 17.54 16.46
CA LEU A 328 4.45 17.55 15.23
C LEU A 328 5.90 18.01 15.50
N GLN A 329 6.09 19.08 16.26
CA GLN A 329 7.42 19.66 16.53
C GLN A 329 8.32 18.75 17.38
N VAL A 330 7.74 17.98 18.30
CA VAL A 330 8.52 17.08 19.19
C VAL A 330 8.59 15.64 18.67
N TRP A 331 7.91 15.33 17.55
CA TRP A 331 7.87 13.99 17.02
C TRP A 331 9.25 13.54 16.55
N ARG A 332 9.74 12.48 17.19
CA ARG A 332 10.93 11.74 16.79
C ARG A 332 10.46 10.33 16.45
N THR A 333 10.89 9.82 15.30
CA THR A 333 10.83 8.40 15.00
C THR A 333 12.12 7.78 15.52
N ASP A 334 12.00 6.93 16.52
CA ASP A 334 13.06 5.98 16.85
C ASP A 334 13.14 4.87 15.80
#